data_AF-A0A7K1A9I3-F1
#
_entry.id   AF-A0A7K1A9I3-F1
#
_cell.length_a   1.000
_cell.length_b   1.000
_cell.length_c   1.000
_cell.angle_alpha   90.00
_cell.angle_beta   90.00
_cell.angle_gamma   90.00
#
_symmetry.space_group_name_H-M   'P 1'
#
loop_
_entity.id
_entity.type
_entity.pdbx_description
1 polymer ?
#
loop_
_entity_poly.entity_id
_entity_poly.type
_entity_poly.pdbx_seq_one_letter_code
_entity_poly.pdbx_strand_id
1 'polypeptide(L)'
;KNHAHVAIVTDPSRYGSIISELKSSGSLSQATRTQLARDAFAHTAAYDAEILAWFDAGMPAKGEAADALGELPETLTIELKREQVLRYGENPHQVGARYTSAGERGWWDSAQQHGGKEMSYLNVYDTEAAWRLVHSIGERPAAVVIKHANPCGVAVADDIFTAYTRAHECDPVSAFGGIIALNRVVTLEVAQAIAPVFTEVLVAPGYEPDALAALQEKKNLRILTAVAPGAPGLSLRPIDGGYLVQTPDPVTDDNAGWTVATDRAPTDAEWIDLILAWQVVAKVTSNAIVLVKNGQAVGIGCGQQNRRDAGHLAATKAEGRAKGGAYASDAFFPFPDGLDAAIEAGATCVIQPGGSIRDEEVIAAANAAGLAMVFTSERHFRH
;
A
#
# COMPACT_ATOMS: atom_id res chain seq x y z
N LYS A 1 28.98 7.44 28.41
CA LYS A 1 29.91 6.62 29.25
C LYS A 1 29.80 6.95 30.76
N ASN A 2 30.19 8.15 31.21
CA ASN A 2 30.22 8.51 32.64
C ASN A 2 28.87 9.01 33.23
N HIS A 3 27.75 8.42 32.82
CA HIS A 3 26.39 8.92 33.10
C HIS A 3 25.99 8.82 34.58
N ALA A 4 26.69 8.01 35.38
CA ALA A 4 26.53 8.01 36.83
C ALA A 4 26.79 9.40 37.45
N HIS A 5 27.65 10.20 36.82
CA HIS A 5 28.13 11.49 37.36
C HIS A 5 27.90 12.68 36.43
N VAL A 6 27.76 12.47 35.12
CA VAL A 6 27.65 13.55 34.11
C VAL A 6 26.35 13.41 33.32
N ALA A 7 25.63 14.51 33.14
CA ALA A 7 24.48 14.61 32.24
C ALA A 7 24.91 15.24 30.91
N ILE A 8 24.75 14.51 29.81
CA ILE A 8 25.00 14.98 28.44
C ILE A 8 23.67 15.35 27.79
N VAL A 9 23.62 16.42 27.00
CA VAL A 9 22.38 16.84 26.32
C VAL A 9 22.70 17.10 24.86
N THR A 10 22.06 16.36 23.96
CA THR A 10 22.27 16.45 22.50
C THR A 10 21.06 17.03 21.75
N ASP A 11 19.92 17.20 22.42
CA ASP A 11 18.68 17.72 21.83
C ASP A 11 18.16 18.93 22.65
N PRO A 12 18.04 20.13 22.04
CA PRO A 12 17.49 21.32 22.69
C PRO A 12 16.08 21.13 23.27
N SER A 13 15.27 20.21 22.72
CA SER A 13 13.92 19.92 23.23
C SER A 13 13.92 19.44 24.69
N ARG A 14 15.05 18.92 25.17
CA ARG A 14 15.21 18.40 26.53
C ARG A 14 15.50 19.47 27.57
N TYR A 15 15.82 20.70 27.16
CA TYR A 15 16.21 21.76 28.10
C TYR A 15 15.12 22.05 29.14
N GLY A 16 13.86 22.12 28.72
CA GLY A 16 12.74 22.45 29.60
C GLY A 16 12.56 21.46 30.76
N SER A 17 12.56 20.15 30.46
CA SER A 17 12.39 19.11 31.48
C SER A 17 13.60 19.00 32.42
N ILE A 18 14.81 19.14 31.88
CA ILE A 18 16.06 19.14 32.66
C ILE A 18 16.09 20.31 33.64
N ILE A 19 15.78 21.52 33.17
CA ILE A 19 15.73 22.72 34.03
C ILE A 19 14.67 22.55 35.12
N SER A 20 13.51 21.98 34.78
CA SER A 20 12.42 21.75 35.74
C SER A 20 12.83 20.77 36.83
N GLU A 21 13.44 19.64 36.46
CA GLU A 21 13.95 18.65 37.42
C GLU A 21 15.01 19.27 38.34
N LEU A 22 16.03 19.93 37.76
CA LEU A 22 17.08 20.63 38.53
C LEU A 22 16.52 21.65 39.52
N LYS A 23 15.52 22.44 39.12
CA LYS A 23 14.85 23.39 40.02
C LYS A 23 14.09 22.71 41.15
N SER A 24 13.49 21.54 40.89
CA SER A 24 12.65 20.83 41.87
C SER A 24 13.46 20.04 42.90
N SER A 25 14.54 19.38 42.49
CA SER A 25 15.30 18.44 43.31
C SER A 25 16.76 18.85 43.56
N GLY A 26 17.22 19.95 42.96
CA GLY A 26 18.61 20.43 43.03
C GLY A 26 19.61 19.56 42.25
N SER A 27 19.18 18.42 41.71
CA SER A 27 20.00 17.48 40.95
C SER A 27 19.15 16.64 40.02
N LEU A 28 19.73 16.14 38.93
CA LEU A 28 19.06 15.17 38.08
C LEU A 28 19.06 13.79 38.75
N SER A 29 18.00 13.03 38.54
CA SER A 29 17.93 11.63 38.92
C SER A 29 18.91 10.77 38.11
N GLN A 30 19.23 9.58 38.62
CA GLN A 30 20.00 8.59 37.87
C GLN A 30 19.27 8.17 36.59
N ALA A 31 17.94 7.99 36.66
CA ALA A 31 17.12 7.62 35.51
C ALA A 31 17.22 8.66 34.38
N THR A 32 17.12 9.96 34.71
CA THR A 32 17.30 11.03 33.72
C THR A 32 18.69 10.98 33.08
N ARG A 33 19.76 10.84 33.87
CA ARG A 33 21.13 10.77 33.31
C ARG A 33 21.35 9.54 32.44
N THR A 34 20.79 8.39 32.80
CA THR A 34 20.84 7.16 31.99
C THR A 34 20.14 7.37 30.64
N GLN A 35 18.94 7.96 30.66
CA GLN A 35 18.20 8.25 29.43
C GLN A 35 18.98 9.22 28.53
N LEU A 36 19.52 10.29 29.10
CA LEU A 36 20.34 11.27 28.39
C LEU A 36 21.59 10.66 27.75
N ALA A 37 22.25 9.72 28.44
CA ALA A 37 23.38 9.01 27.89
C ALA A 37 23.01 8.07 26.74
N ARG A 38 21.86 7.38 26.85
CA ARG A 38 21.31 6.55 25.75
C ARG A 38 20.96 7.42 24.54
N ASP A 39 20.33 8.57 24.76
CA ASP A 39 19.99 9.53 23.69
C ASP A 39 21.26 10.08 23.00
N ALA A 40 22.34 10.33 23.76
CA ALA A 40 23.61 10.75 23.19
C ALA A 40 24.30 9.67 22.33
N PHE A 41 24.25 8.39 22.74
CA PHE A 41 24.79 7.30 21.92
C PHE A 41 23.97 7.05 20.65
N ALA A 42 22.65 7.16 20.73
CA ALA A 42 21.79 7.11 19.55
C ALA A 42 22.15 8.23 18.57
N HIS A 43 22.35 9.46 19.07
CA HIS A 43 22.74 10.60 18.25
C HIS A 43 24.08 10.41 17.53
N THR A 44 25.10 9.86 18.19
CA THR A 44 26.39 9.59 17.52
C THR A 44 26.31 8.44 16.53
N ALA A 45 25.50 7.41 16.82
CA ALA A 45 25.30 6.30 15.89
C ALA A 45 24.60 6.78 14.60
N ALA A 46 23.58 7.64 14.74
CA ALA A 46 22.93 8.32 13.61
C ALA A 46 23.94 9.10 12.76
N TYR A 47 24.79 9.90 13.42
CA TYR A 47 25.79 10.72 12.76
C TYR A 47 26.81 9.89 11.96
N ASP A 48 27.31 8.80 12.54
CA ASP A 48 28.26 7.92 11.84
C ASP A 48 27.60 7.15 10.68
N ALA A 49 26.30 6.83 10.79
CA ALA A 49 25.52 6.21 9.70
C ALA A 49 25.38 7.14 8.48
N GLU A 50 25.10 8.42 8.71
CA GLU A 50 25.03 9.44 7.64
C GLU A 50 26.39 9.64 6.95
N ILE A 51 27.50 9.60 7.71
CA ILE A 51 28.85 9.65 7.14
C ILE A 51 29.10 8.46 6.21
N LEU A 52 28.69 7.26 6.63
CA LEU A 52 28.84 6.05 5.83
C LEU A 52 28.02 6.15 4.53
N ALA A 53 26.76 6.57 4.63
CA ALA A 53 25.89 6.78 3.46
C ALA A 53 26.50 7.78 2.46
N TRP A 54 27.18 8.84 2.94
CA TRP A 54 27.90 9.78 2.08
C TRP A 54 29.11 9.16 1.37
N PHE A 55 29.86 8.27 2.03
CA PHE A 55 30.93 7.51 1.39
C PHE A 55 30.38 6.56 0.31
N ASP A 56 29.32 5.82 0.62
CA ASP A 56 28.67 4.88 -0.29
C ASP A 56 28.09 5.58 -1.53
N ALA A 57 27.62 6.81 -1.37
CA ALA A 57 27.18 7.67 -2.46
C ALA A 57 28.32 8.19 -3.37
N GLY A 58 29.58 7.82 -3.11
CA GLY A 58 30.73 8.25 -3.90
C GLY A 58 31.25 9.64 -3.55
N MET A 59 31.00 10.12 -2.33
CA MET A 59 31.41 11.44 -1.85
C MET A 59 30.93 12.61 -2.74
N PRO A 60 29.62 12.71 -3.03
CA PRO A 60 29.10 13.77 -3.90
C PRO A 60 29.41 15.15 -3.32
N ALA A 61 29.69 16.12 -4.19
CA ALA A 61 29.92 17.49 -3.74
C ALA A 61 28.63 18.09 -3.17
N LYS A 62 28.76 19.13 -2.34
CA LYS A 62 27.60 19.80 -1.73
C LYS A 62 26.62 20.30 -2.80
N GLY A 63 25.42 19.72 -2.84
CA GLY A 63 24.36 20.09 -3.79
C GLY A 63 24.29 19.20 -5.03
N GLU A 64 25.20 18.24 -5.19
CA GLU A 64 25.04 17.15 -6.15
C GLU A 64 24.15 16.07 -5.53
N ALA A 65 23.10 15.67 -6.25
CA ALA A 65 22.33 14.50 -5.88
C ALA A 65 23.18 13.26 -6.21
N ALA A 66 23.27 12.32 -5.28
CA ALA A 66 23.78 11.00 -5.60
C ALA A 66 22.83 10.38 -6.65
N ASP A 67 23.36 10.05 -7.83
CA ASP A 67 22.65 9.20 -8.78
C ASP A 67 22.60 7.79 -8.16
N ALA A 68 21.51 7.48 -7.46
CA ALA A 68 21.43 6.24 -6.71
C ALA A 68 20.03 5.63 -6.79
N LEU A 69 19.79 4.80 -7.81
CA LEU A 69 18.76 3.76 -7.78
C LEU A 69 19.17 2.47 -8.54
N GLY A 70 20.43 2.29 -8.93
CA GLY A 70 20.87 1.09 -9.66
C GLY A 70 21.24 -0.09 -8.77
N GLU A 71 22.05 0.14 -7.73
CA GLU A 71 22.63 -0.93 -6.89
C GLU A 71 22.39 -0.65 -5.41
N LEU A 72 22.14 -1.71 -4.63
CA LEU A 72 22.01 -1.63 -3.17
C LEU A 72 23.41 -1.47 -2.54
N PRO A 73 23.54 -0.69 -1.45
CA PRO A 73 24.84 -0.47 -0.81
C PRO A 73 25.39 -1.74 -0.16
N GLU A 74 26.72 -1.83 -0.03
CA GLU A 74 27.39 -2.93 0.66
C GLU A 74 27.00 -2.99 2.14
N THR A 75 26.82 -1.83 2.78
CA THR A 75 26.34 -1.71 4.16
C THR A 75 25.04 -0.92 4.20
N LEU A 76 23.99 -1.51 4.78
CA LEU A 76 22.72 -0.83 5.01
C LEU A 76 22.53 -0.53 6.49
N THR A 77 22.45 0.75 6.86
CA THR A 77 22.11 1.18 8.21
C THR A 77 20.67 1.67 8.27
N ILE A 78 19.87 1.10 9.17
CA ILE A 78 18.46 1.47 9.34
C ILE A 78 18.30 2.05 10.75
N GLU A 79 18.12 3.36 10.82
CA GLU A 79 17.81 4.03 12.08
C GLU A 79 16.32 4.31 12.20
N LEU A 80 15.69 3.71 13.22
CA LEU A 80 14.27 3.83 13.48
C LEU A 80 14.01 4.46 14.86
N LYS A 81 13.17 5.48 14.89
CA LYS A 81 12.65 6.08 16.13
C LYS A 81 11.22 5.63 16.36
N ARG A 82 10.93 5.15 17.58
CA ARG A 82 9.57 4.77 17.96
C ARG A 82 8.70 6.02 18.08
N GLU A 83 7.63 6.06 17.28
CA GLU A 83 6.69 7.19 17.25
C GLU A 83 5.41 6.90 18.04
N GLN A 84 4.88 5.68 17.91
CA GLN A 84 3.61 5.31 18.52
C GLN A 84 3.63 3.87 19.01
N VAL A 85 3.27 3.64 20.28
CA VAL A 85 2.95 2.28 20.75
C VAL A 85 1.56 1.92 20.25
N LEU A 86 1.41 0.73 19.66
CA LEU A 86 0.14 0.23 19.16
C LEU A 86 -0.48 -0.73 20.18
N ARG A 87 -1.79 -0.94 20.06
CA ARG A 87 -2.57 -1.73 21.02
C ARG A 87 -2.00 -3.14 21.28
N TYR A 88 -1.50 -3.79 20.23
CA TYR A 88 -0.77 -5.05 20.21
C TYR A 88 -0.10 -5.18 18.82
N GLY A 89 0.66 -6.25 18.58
CA GLY A 89 1.22 -6.60 17.27
C GLY A 89 0.14 -7.09 16.30
N GLU A 90 0.47 -8.02 15.41
CA GLU A 90 -0.53 -8.64 14.54
C GLU A 90 -1.60 -9.40 15.36
N ASN A 91 -1.16 -10.08 16.42
CA ASN A 91 -1.98 -10.85 17.34
C ASN A 91 -1.99 -10.25 18.75
N PRO A 92 -3.05 -10.45 19.56
CA PRO A 92 -3.18 -9.82 20.89
C PRO A 92 -2.06 -10.11 21.90
N HIS A 93 -1.35 -11.23 21.74
CA HIS A 93 -0.24 -11.63 22.61
C HIS A 93 1.11 -11.03 22.16
N GLN A 94 1.16 -10.34 21.03
CA GLN A 94 2.35 -9.68 20.49
C GLN A 94 2.35 -8.19 20.85
N VAL A 95 3.53 -7.59 20.97
CA VAL A 95 3.68 -6.14 21.17
C VAL A 95 3.92 -5.46 19.81
N GLY A 96 3.25 -4.35 19.55
CA GLY A 96 3.35 -3.59 18.31
C GLY A 96 3.67 -2.12 18.56
N ALA A 97 4.43 -1.51 17.65
CA ALA A 97 4.68 -0.07 17.64
C ALA A 97 4.97 0.40 16.21
N ARG A 98 4.59 1.65 15.89
CA ARG A 98 5.01 2.34 14.67
C ARG A 98 6.33 3.06 14.93
N TYR A 99 7.26 2.87 14.02
CA TYR A 99 8.54 3.56 13.99
C TYR A 99 8.64 4.43 12.73
N THR A 100 9.44 5.48 12.79
CA THR A 100 9.77 6.37 11.66
C THR A 100 11.28 6.32 11.43
N SER A 101 11.71 6.38 10.17
CA SER A 101 13.12 6.58 9.83
C SER A 101 13.62 7.91 10.41
N ALA A 102 14.86 7.96 10.88
CA ALA A 102 15.48 9.22 11.27
C ALA A 102 15.57 10.18 10.06
N GLY A 103 15.29 11.46 10.25
CA GLY A 103 15.39 12.48 9.20
C GLY A 103 14.26 12.51 8.15
N GLU A 104 13.50 11.43 7.98
CA GLU A 104 12.38 11.36 7.05
C GLU A 104 11.05 11.71 7.73
N ARG A 105 10.09 12.19 6.94
CA ARG A 105 8.69 12.36 7.36
C ARG A 105 7.77 11.68 6.36
N GLY A 106 6.90 10.80 6.86
CA GLY A 106 5.85 10.16 6.08
C GLY A 106 4.51 10.84 6.28
N TRP A 107 3.52 10.45 5.47
CA TRP A 107 2.15 10.97 5.58
C TRP A 107 1.52 10.67 6.95
N TRP A 108 1.89 9.54 7.57
CA TRP A 108 1.50 9.16 8.94
C TRP A 108 1.85 10.19 10.01
N ASP A 109 2.91 10.98 9.82
CA ASP A 109 3.36 11.97 10.81
C ASP A 109 2.51 13.25 10.78
N SER A 110 1.76 13.44 9.70
CA SER A 110 0.79 14.54 9.52
C SER A 110 -0.66 14.07 9.57
N ALA A 111 -0.90 12.77 9.62
CA ALA A 111 -2.25 12.20 9.60
C ALA A 111 -2.99 12.58 10.88
N GLN A 112 -4.24 13.02 10.73
CA GLN A 112 -5.11 13.39 11.84
C GLN A 112 -6.20 12.34 12.02
N GLN A 113 -6.31 11.79 13.22
CA GLN A 113 -7.42 10.93 13.61
C GLN A 113 -8.53 11.77 14.27
N HIS A 114 -9.69 11.86 13.64
CA HIS A 114 -10.83 12.67 14.10
C HIS A 114 -11.76 11.94 15.07
N GLY A 115 -11.68 10.61 15.14
CA GLY A 115 -12.55 9.80 15.98
C GLY A 115 -12.15 8.34 16.01
N GLY A 116 -12.91 7.54 16.76
CA GLY A 116 -12.68 6.10 16.87
C GLY A 116 -11.72 5.67 17.96
N LYS A 117 -11.44 4.38 17.99
CA LYS A 117 -10.46 3.75 18.90
C LYS A 117 -9.03 4.03 18.45
N GLU A 118 -8.05 3.76 19.32
CA GLU A 118 -6.64 3.71 18.94
C GLU A 118 -6.40 2.71 17.78
N MET A 119 -5.43 3.03 16.92
CA MET A 119 -5.01 2.16 15.83
C MET A 119 -4.35 0.88 16.35
N SER A 120 -4.74 -0.27 15.80
CA SER A 120 -3.98 -1.53 15.96
C SER A 120 -2.86 -1.64 14.91
N TYR A 121 -1.95 -2.61 15.07
CA TYR A 121 -0.94 -2.94 14.08
C TYR A 121 -1.53 -3.19 12.69
N LEU A 122 -2.54 -4.07 12.61
CA LEU A 122 -3.19 -4.38 11.35
C LEU A 122 -4.00 -3.19 10.80
N ASN A 123 -4.56 -2.32 11.65
CA ASN A 123 -5.18 -1.09 11.13
C ASN A 123 -4.14 -0.21 10.43
N VAL A 124 -2.94 -0.04 10.99
CA VAL A 124 -1.87 0.74 10.33
C VAL A 124 -1.45 0.07 9.03
N TYR A 125 -1.20 -1.24 9.06
CA TYR A 125 -0.74 -2.01 7.90
C TYR A 125 -1.74 -1.98 6.73
N ASP A 126 -3.02 -2.27 7.00
CA ASP A 126 -4.06 -2.29 5.98
C ASP A 126 -4.38 -0.86 5.49
N THR A 127 -4.26 0.16 6.33
CA THR A 127 -4.45 1.57 5.90
C THR A 127 -3.32 2.02 4.98
N GLU A 128 -2.08 1.64 5.26
CA GLU A 128 -0.94 1.91 4.37
C GLU A 128 -1.17 1.27 2.99
N ALA A 129 -1.61 0.00 2.95
CA ALA A 129 -1.95 -0.68 1.71
C ALA A 129 -3.08 0.02 0.94
N ALA A 130 -4.17 0.39 1.64
CA ALA A 130 -5.33 1.04 1.03
C ALA A 130 -4.97 2.43 0.48
N TRP A 131 -4.24 3.23 1.28
CA TRP A 131 -3.87 4.59 0.94
C TRP A 131 -2.89 4.64 -0.23
N ARG A 132 -1.91 3.73 -0.28
CA ARG A 132 -1.01 3.65 -1.44
C ARG A 132 -1.73 3.19 -2.70
N LEU A 133 -2.61 2.19 -2.60
CA LEU A 133 -3.33 1.70 -3.78
C LEU A 133 -4.30 2.76 -4.33
N VAL A 134 -5.04 3.49 -3.49
CA VAL A 134 -5.96 4.52 -4.00
C VAL A 134 -5.22 5.65 -4.71
N HIS A 135 -3.99 5.95 -4.28
CA HIS A 135 -3.13 6.95 -4.91
C HIS A 135 -2.36 6.43 -6.14
N SER A 136 -2.22 5.11 -6.32
CA SER A 136 -1.59 4.56 -7.52
C SER A 136 -2.54 4.47 -8.72
N ILE A 137 -3.86 4.60 -8.52
CA ILE A 137 -4.90 4.46 -9.56
C ILE A 137 -5.05 5.74 -10.43
N GLY A 138 -4.24 6.77 -10.14
CA GLY A 138 -4.20 8.04 -10.87
C GLY A 138 -5.19 9.07 -10.34
N GLU A 139 -5.49 10.08 -11.18
CA GLU A 139 -6.19 11.28 -10.74
C GLU A 139 -7.72 11.17 -10.72
N ARG A 140 -8.35 10.13 -11.28
CA ARG A 140 -9.83 10.02 -11.24
C ARG A 140 -10.33 9.75 -9.81
N PRO A 141 -11.56 10.16 -9.44
CA PRO A 141 -12.18 9.72 -8.20
C PRO A 141 -12.12 8.21 -8.05
N ALA A 142 -11.45 7.74 -6.99
CA ALA A 142 -11.15 6.34 -6.76
C ALA A 142 -11.45 5.96 -5.31
N ALA A 143 -11.93 4.74 -5.15
CA ALA A 143 -12.19 4.13 -3.86
C ALA A 143 -11.56 2.74 -3.80
N VAL A 144 -10.95 2.43 -2.66
CA VAL A 144 -10.32 1.16 -2.38
C VAL A 144 -10.83 0.63 -1.05
N VAL A 145 -11.18 -0.64 -1.00
CA VAL A 145 -11.52 -1.38 0.22
C VAL A 145 -10.52 -2.51 0.40
N ILE A 146 -9.75 -2.47 1.49
CA ILE A 146 -8.75 -3.47 1.87
C ILE A 146 -9.26 -4.31 3.04
N LYS A 147 -8.90 -5.59 3.05
CA LYS A 147 -8.95 -6.44 4.23
C LYS A 147 -7.77 -7.40 4.22
N HIS A 148 -7.00 -7.46 5.31
CA HIS A 148 -5.82 -8.33 5.43
C HIS A 148 -4.80 -8.08 4.29
N ALA A 149 -4.46 -6.81 4.10
CA ALA A 149 -3.54 -6.28 3.10
C ALA A 149 -3.85 -6.60 1.63
N ASN A 150 -5.04 -7.16 1.35
CA ASN A 150 -5.51 -7.45 0.00
C ASN A 150 -6.76 -6.62 -0.32
N PRO A 151 -6.88 -6.08 -1.55
CA PRO A 151 -8.10 -5.39 -1.96
C PRO A 151 -9.23 -6.40 -2.10
N CYS A 152 -10.35 -6.10 -1.45
CA CYS A 152 -11.63 -6.76 -1.70
C CYS A 152 -12.53 -5.94 -2.61
N GLY A 153 -12.20 -4.67 -2.84
CA GLY A 153 -12.92 -3.79 -3.76
C GLY A 153 -12.09 -2.61 -4.22
N VAL A 154 -12.17 -2.30 -5.51
CA VAL A 154 -11.52 -1.13 -6.12
C VAL A 154 -12.42 -0.59 -7.21
N ALA A 155 -12.61 0.72 -7.27
CA ALA A 155 -13.29 1.33 -8.41
C ALA A 155 -12.84 2.77 -8.66
N VAL A 156 -12.99 3.18 -9.91
CA VAL A 156 -12.91 4.55 -10.40
C VAL A 156 -14.24 4.96 -11.02
N ALA A 157 -14.62 6.22 -10.83
CA ALA A 157 -15.85 6.76 -11.41
C ALA A 157 -15.73 8.28 -11.62
N ASP A 158 -16.79 8.92 -12.08
CA ASP A 158 -16.85 10.37 -12.29
C ASP A 158 -16.95 11.15 -10.97
N ASP A 159 -17.43 10.49 -9.91
CA ASP A 159 -17.58 11.05 -8.58
C ASP A 159 -17.23 10.02 -7.49
N ILE A 160 -16.94 10.51 -6.29
CA ILE A 160 -16.44 9.66 -5.19
C ILE A 160 -17.52 8.75 -4.58
N PHE A 161 -18.80 9.13 -4.67
CA PHE A 161 -19.91 8.31 -4.18
C PHE A 161 -20.11 7.08 -5.06
N THR A 162 -20.12 7.27 -6.38
CA THR A 162 -20.17 6.17 -7.36
C THR A 162 -18.95 5.27 -7.23
N ALA A 163 -17.75 5.84 -7.07
CA ALA A 163 -16.53 5.05 -6.88
C ALA A 163 -16.61 4.20 -5.61
N TYR A 164 -17.00 4.78 -4.47
CA TYR A 164 -17.15 4.02 -3.22
C TYR A 164 -18.19 2.90 -3.34
N THR A 165 -19.37 3.21 -3.87
CA THR A 165 -20.46 2.24 -4.01
C THR A 165 -20.02 1.05 -4.84
N ARG A 166 -19.38 1.29 -5.99
CA ARG A 166 -18.84 0.23 -6.86
C ARG A 166 -17.71 -0.57 -6.18
N ALA A 167 -16.81 0.09 -5.47
CA ALA A 167 -15.75 -0.61 -4.74
C ALA A 167 -16.37 -1.55 -3.67
N HIS A 168 -17.37 -1.08 -2.91
CA HIS A 168 -18.06 -1.90 -1.92
C HIS A 168 -18.81 -3.09 -2.56
N GLU A 169 -19.47 -2.87 -3.69
CA GLU A 169 -20.21 -3.89 -4.45
C GLU A 169 -19.34 -5.00 -5.06
N CYS A 170 -18.02 -4.81 -5.13
CA CYS A 170 -17.10 -5.87 -5.60
C CYS A 170 -17.25 -7.14 -4.75
N ASP A 171 -17.12 -7.01 -3.44
CA ASP A 171 -17.26 -8.10 -2.45
C ASP A 171 -17.77 -7.51 -1.11
N PRO A 172 -19.09 -7.29 -0.96
CA PRO A 172 -19.68 -6.67 0.23
C PRO A 172 -19.43 -7.48 1.51
N VAL A 173 -19.33 -8.81 1.38
CA VAL A 173 -19.08 -9.72 2.49
C VAL A 173 -17.67 -9.51 3.03
N SER A 174 -16.67 -9.44 2.15
CA SER A 174 -15.30 -9.15 2.56
C SER A 174 -15.12 -7.70 3.00
N ALA A 175 -15.86 -6.74 2.43
CA ALA A 175 -15.80 -5.33 2.83
C ALA A 175 -16.23 -5.09 4.29
N PHE A 176 -17.02 -6.00 4.88
CA PHE A 176 -17.37 -5.95 6.30
C PHE A 176 -16.13 -6.06 7.19
N GLY A 177 -15.88 -5.02 7.99
CA GLY A 177 -14.69 -4.87 8.84
C GLY A 177 -13.44 -4.44 8.07
N GLY A 178 -13.59 -3.99 6.83
CA GLY A 178 -12.49 -3.53 6.00
C GLY A 178 -12.02 -2.12 6.32
N ILE A 179 -10.99 -1.70 5.59
CA ILE A 179 -10.44 -0.35 5.56
C ILE A 179 -10.79 0.30 4.24
N ILE A 180 -11.37 1.49 4.30
CA ILE A 180 -11.78 2.26 3.14
C ILE A 180 -10.76 3.40 2.93
N ALA A 181 -10.24 3.52 1.72
CA ALA A 181 -9.42 4.65 1.29
C ALA A 181 -10.07 5.35 0.09
N LEU A 182 -10.20 6.68 0.18
CA LEU A 182 -10.83 7.53 -0.83
C LEU A 182 -9.85 8.63 -1.24
N ASN A 183 -9.56 8.82 -2.53
CA ASN A 183 -8.65 9.87 -3.01
C ASN A 183 -9.33 11.25 -3.19
N ARG A 184 -10.54 11.42 -2.64
CA ARG A 184 -11.34 12.66 -2.66
C ARG A 184 -11.96 12.93 -1.31
N VAL A 185 -12.33 14.20 -1.10
CA VAL A 185 -13.06 14.63 0.11
C VAL A 185 -14.33 13.81 0.27
N VAL A 186 -14.58 13.33 1.49
CA VAL A 186 -15.77 12.56 1.82
C VAL A 186 -16.96 13.51 1.96
N THR A 187 -17.98 13.29 1.13
CA THR A 187 -19.23 14.05 1.19
C THR A 187 -20.21 13.42 2.18
N LEU A 188 -21.28 14.15 2.54
CA LEU A 188 -22.34 13.60 3.39
C LEU A 188 -22.99 12.35 2.78
N GLU A 189 -23.17 12.32 1.46
CA GLU A 189 -23.73 11.19 0.73
C GLU A 189 -22.86 9.93 0.86
N VAL A 190 -21.53 10.08 0.72
CA VAL A 190 -20.57 8.99 0.94
C VAL A 190 -20.61 8.51 2.39
N ALA A 191 -20.64 9.44 3.35
CA ALA A 191 -20.72 9.09 4.76
C ALA A 191 -21.98 8.28 5.09
N GLN A 192 -23.13 8.64 4.49
CA GLN A 192 -24.38 7.90 4.63
C GLN A 192 -24.33 6.50 4.00
N ALA A 193 -23.63 6.35 2.88
CA ALA A 193 -23.42 5.03 2.26
C ALA A 193 -22.48 4.13 3.06
N ILE A 194 -21.48 4.70 3.75
CA ILE A 194 -20.57 3.96 4.65
C ILE A 194 -21.28 3.58 5.95
N ALA A 195 -22.18 4.43 6.45
CA ALA A 195 -22.84 4.24 7.74
C ALA A 195 -23.48 2.85 7.97
N PRO A 196 -24.19 2.19 7.04
CA PRO A 196 -24.73 0.85 7.30
C PRO A 196 -23.66 -0.25 7.37
N VAL A 197 -22.45 -0.02 6.86
CA VAL A 197 -21.36 -1.00 6.79
C VAL A 197 -20.52 -0.92 8.07
N PHE A 198 -20.14 -2.08 8.61
CA PHE A 198 -19.12 -2.11 9.65
C PHE A 198 -17.75 -1.85 9.02
N THR A 199 -17.11 -0.74 9.38
CA THR A 199 -15.81 -0.33 8.85
C THR A 199 -14.85 -0.07 10.01
N GLU A 200 -13.61 -0.57 9.91
CA GLU A 200 -12.58 -0.38 10.95
C GLU A 200 -11.91 0.99 10.83
N VAL A 201 -11.51 1.37 9.60
CA VAL A 201 -10.81 2.62 9.29
C VAL A 201 -11.35 3.21 7.99
N LEU A 202 -11.53 4.53 7.96
CA LEU A 202 -11.76 5.34 6.78
C LEU A 202 -10.65 6.39 6.67
N VAL A 203 -9.95 6.43 5.54
CA VAL A 203 -8.90 7.42 5.26
C VAL A 203 -9.22 8.19 3.97
N ALA A 204 -9.06 9.51 4.02
CA ALA A 204 -9.37 10.43 2.93
C ALA A 204 -8.53 11.71 3.03
N PRO A 205 -8.39 12.52 1.96
CA PRO A 205 -7.69 13.80 2.04
C PRO A 205 -8.45 14.85 2.85
N GLY A 206 -9.73 14.62 3.15
CA GLY A 206 -10.57 15.52 3.94
C GLY A 206 -12.02 15.05 4.00
N TYR A 207 -12.83 15.76 4.78
CA TYR A 207 -14.24 15.47 5.00
C TYR A 207 -15.03 16.77 4.97
N GLU A 208 -16.24 16.75 4.39
CA GLU A 208 -17.21 17.81 4.63
C GLU A 208 -17.61 17.84 6.11
N PRO A 209 -17.94 19.00 6.70
CA PRO A 209 -18.28 19.10 8.12
C PRO A 209 -19.42 18.16 8.54
N ASP A 210 -20.49 18.11 7.76
CA ASP A 210 -21.66 17.28 8.04
C ASP A 210 -21.36 15.78 7.86
N ALA A 211 -20.48 15.44 6.90
CA ALA A 211 -20.00 14.08 6.70
C ALA A 211 -19.17 13.60 7.90
N LEU A 212 -18.25 14.43 8.38
CA LEU A 212 -17.43 14.12 9.55
C LEU A 212 -18.29 13.93 10.81
N ALA A 213 -19.25 14.83 11.03
CA ALA A 213 -20.18 14.74 12.16
C ALA A 213 -20.96 13.41 12.14
N ALA A 214 -21.52 13.03 10.98
CA ALA A 214 -22.25 11.77 10.82
C ALA A 214 -21.35 10.55 11.06
N LEU A 215 -20.11 10.55 10.55
CA LEU A 215 -19.17 9.45 10.75
C LEU A 215 -18.72 9.33 12.22
N GLN A 216 -18.57 10.45 12.94
CA GLN A 216 -18.16 10.46 14.36
C GLN A 216 -19.19 9.83 15.30
N GLU A 217 -20.45 9.68 14.88
CA GLU A 217 -21.45 8.90 15.63
C GLU A 217 -21.04 7.42 15.77
N LYS A 218 -20.23 6.91 14.82
CA LYS A 218 -19.65 5.56 14.85
C LYS A 218 -18.43 5.52 15.78
N LYS A 219 -18.66 5.39 17.09
CA LYS A 219 -17.63 5.41 18.15
C LYS A 219 -16.38 4.53 17.93
N ASN A 220 -16.46 3.48 17.13
CA ASN A 220 -15.34 2.56 16.87
C ASN A 220 -14.59 2.85 15.57
N LEU A 221 -15.20 3.57 14.62
CA LEU A 221 -14.62 3.86 13.31
C LEU A 221 -13.46 4.84 13.46
N ARG A 222 -12.25 4.47 13.04
CA ARG A 222 -11.14 5.43 12.93
C ARG A 222 -11.32 6.24 11.66
N ILE A 223 -11.39 7.55 11.82
CA ILE A 223 -11.59 8.50 10.72
C ILE A 223 -10.29 9.28 10.57
N LEU A 224 -9.59 9.08 9.46
CA LEU A 224 -8.27 9.65 9.20
C LEU A 224 -8.32 10.68 8.09
N THR A 225 -7.72 11.84 8.32
CA THR A 225 -7.31 12.77 7.26
C THR A 225 -5.81 12.63 7.04
N ALA A 226 -5.39 12.47 5.79
CA ALA A 226 -3.98 12.28 5.42
C ALA A 226 -3.64 13.01 4.13
N VAL A 227 -2.37 13.42 4.00
CA VAL A 227 -1.80 13.84 2.72
C VAL A 227 -1.46 12.62 1.86
N ALA A 228 -1.27 12.84 0.56
CA ALA A 228 -0.84 11.78 -0.36
C ALA A 228 0.48 11.13 0.13
N PRO A 229 0.66 9.81 -0.06
CA PRO A 229 1.88 9.13 0.34
C PRO A 229 3.06 9.58 -0.53
N GLY A 230 4.25 9.70 0.08
CA GLY A 230 5.50 9.87 -0.66
C GLY A 230 5.94 8.60 -1.38
N ALA A 231 7.04 8.69 -2.13
CA ALA A 231 7.64 7.55 -2.81
C ALA A 231 7.93 6.42 -1.80
N PRO A 232 7.66 5.15 -2.16
CA PRO A 232 8.01 4.02 -1.31
C PRO A 232 9.54 3.92 -1.13
N GLY A 233 9.98 3.61 0.08
CA GLY A 233 11.38 3.27 0.36
C GLY A 233 11.69 1.79 0.10
N LEU A 234 12.92 1.37 0.42
CA LEU A 234 13.33 -0.03 0.33
C LEU A 234 12.35 -0.96 1.05
N SER A 235 12.13 -2.13 0.48
CA SER A 235 11.40 -3.22 1.13
C SER A 235 12.38 -4.13 1.85
N LEU A 236 12.13 -4.38 3.13
CA LEU A 236 12.95 -5.22 3.98
C LEU A 236 12.13 -6.39 4.52
N ARG A 237 12.62 -7.60 4.30
CA ARG A 237 11.98 -8.83 4.79
C ARG A 237 12.93 -9.59 5.70
N PRO A 238 12.60 -9.78 6.99
CA PRO A 238 13.46 -10.54 7.89
C PRO A 238 13.56 -12.00 7.45
N ILE A 239 14.75 -12.56 7.58
CA ILE A 239 15.06 -13.98 7.46
C ILE A 239 15.90 -14.41 8.66
N ASP A 240 16.15 -15.72 8.83
CA ASP A 240 17.01 -16.17 9.92
C ASP A 240 18.42 -15.55 9.79
N GLY A 241 18.84 -14.81 10.82
CA GLY A 241 20.12 -14.13 10.85
C GLY A 241 20.28 -12.88 9.96
N GLY A 242 19.24 -12.39 9.27
CA GLY A 242 19.40 -11.23 8.38
C GLY A 242 18.11 -10.69 7.73
N TYR A 243 18.27 -10.00 6.59
CA TYR A 243 17.18 -9.40 5.82
C TYR A 243 17.38 -9.62 4.32
N LEU A 244 16.29 -9.83 3.59
CA LEU A 244 16.23 -9.57 2.15
C LEU A 244 15.87 -8.10 1.95
N VAL A 245 16.57 -7.41 1.06
CA VAL A 245 16.34 -6.00 0.74
C VAL A 245 16.13 -5.86 -0.76
N GLN A 246 15.12 -5.10 -1.16
CA GLN A 246 14.85 -4.79 -2.57
C GLN A 246 14.31 -3.37 -2.73
N THR A 247 14.47 -2.83 -3.93
CA THR A 247 13.79 -1.59 -4.32
C THR A 247 12.28 -1.77 -4.35
N PRO A 248 11.51 -0.67 -4.25
CA PRO A 248 10.06 -0.72 -4.48
C PRO A 248 9.72 -1.28 -5.85
N ASP A 249 8.55 -1.91 -5.95
CA ASP A 249 7.95 -2.34 -7.21
C ASP A 249 7.16 -1.17 -7.84
N PRO A 250 7.70 -0.51 -8.89
CA PRO A 250 6.98 0.55 -9.59
C PRO A 250 5.84 -0.06 -10.40
N VAL A 251 4.68 0.59 -10.38
CA VAL A 251 3.54 0.18 -11.19
C VAL A 251 3.05 1.43 -11.91
N THR A 252 3.17 1.44 -13.22
CA THR A 252 2.83 2.59 -14.08
C THR A 252 1.47 2.40 -14.75
N ASP A 253 0.78 3.51 -15.02
CA ASP A 253 -0.34 3.58 -15.96
C ASP A 253 0.10 3.91 -17.40
N ASP A 254 1.37 4.25 -17.61
CA ASP A 254 1.95 4.46 -18.93
C ASP A 254 2.05 3.13 -19.70
N ASN A 255 1.22 3.02 -20.74
CA ASN A 255 1.15 1.84 -21.59
C ASN A 255 2.00 1.96 -22.87
N ALA A 256 2.84 3.00 -23.03
CA ALA A 256 3.65 3.20 -24.24
C ALA A 256 4.62 2.05 -24.52
N GLY A 257 5.06 1.32 -23.48
CA GLY A 257 5.90 0.13 -23.60
C GLY A 257 5.15 -1.19 -23.78
N TRP A 258 3.82 -1.20 -23.73
CA TRP A 258 3.03 -2.42 -23.79
C TRP A 258 2.74 -2.85 -25.23
N THR A 259 2.64 -4.17 -25.43
CA THR A 259 2.43 -4.78 -26.75
C THR A 259 1.07 -5.43 -26.84
N VAL A 260 0.27 -5.10 -27.86
CA VAL A 260 -0.92 -5.88 -28.22
C VAL A 260 -0.45 -7.15 -28.95
N ALA A 261 -0.59 -8.30 -28.30
CA ALA A 261 -0.02 -9.56 -28.77
C ALA A 261 -0.95 -10.36 -29.71
N THR A 262 -2.25 -10.05 -29.70
CA THR A 262 -3.29 -10.70 -30.51
C THR A 262 -3.69 -9.88 -31.73
N ASP A 263 -4.46 -10.49 -32.64
CA ASP A 263 -4.95 -9.86 -33.86
C ASP A 263 -5.93 -8.71 -33.57
N ARG A 264 -6.73 -8.87 -32.50
CA ARG A 264 -7.67 -7.85 -32.04
C ARG A 264 -7.00 -6.94 -31.00
N ALA A 265 -7.12 -5.64 -31.21
CA ALA A 265 -6.73 -4.62 -30.24
C ALA A 265 -7.85 -4.34 -29.20
N PRO A 266 -7.50 -3.95 -27.96
CA PRO A 266 -8.48 -3.47 -27.00
C PRO A 266 -9.16 -2.18 -27.50
N THR A 267 -10.44 -2.01 -27.18
CA THR A 267 -11.17 -0.75 -27.34
C THR A 267 -10.75 0.27 -26.27
N ASP A 268 -11.09 1.55 -26.43
CA ASP A 268 -10.79 2.59 -25.44
C ASP A 268 -11.34 2.26 -24.04
N ALA A 269 -12.55 1.69 -23.97
CA ALA A 269 -13.15 1.27 -22.71
C ALA A 269 -12.41 0.07 -22.08
N GLU A 270 -11.93 -0.86 -22.90
CA GLU A 270 -11.14 -1.99 -22.42
C GLU A 270 -9.74 -1.56 -21.97
N TRP A 271 -9.12 -0.56 -22.61
CA TRP A 271 -7.86 0.01 -22.14
C TRP A 271 -7.96 0.58 -20.74
N ILE A 272 -9.05 1.30 -20.45
CA ILE A 272 -9.34 1.81 -19.11
C ILE A 272 -9.44 0.67 -18.08
N ASP A 273 -10.14 -0.42 -18.43
CA ASP A 273 -10.32 -1.57 -17.56
C ASP A 273 -9.02 -2.37 -17.39
N LEU A 274 -8.21 -2.53 -18.45
CA LEU A 274 -6.91 -3.22 -18.42
C LEU A 274 -5.90 -2.50 -17.53
N ILE A 275 -5.81 -1.16 -17.65
CA ILE A 275 -4.89 -0.36 -16.81
C ILE A 275 -5.30 -0.48 -15.34
N LEU A 276 -6.59 -0.33 -15.02
CA LEU A 276 -7.06 -0.49 -13.65
C LEU A 276 -6.80 -1.91 -13.14
N ALA A 277 -7.10 -2.94 -13.93
CA ALA A 277 -6.86 -4.33 -13.56
C ALA A 277 -5.37 -4.60 -13.30
N TRP A 278 -4.48 -4.02 -14.11
CA TRP A 278 -3.02 -4.11 -13.96
C TRP A 278 -2.52 -3.48 -12.67
N GLN A 279 -2.95 -2.23 -12.40
CA GLN A 279 -2.58 -1.52 -11.19
C GLN A 279 -3.04 -2.25 -9.92
N VAL A 280 -4.24 -2.82 -9.96
CA VAL A 280 -4.81 -3.56 -8.82
C VAL A 280 -4.12 -4.91 -8.65
N VAL A 281 -3.91 -5.69 -9.72
CA VAL A 281 -3.32 -7.03 -9.60
C VAL A 281 -1.90 -6.99 -9.03
N ALA A 282 -1.13 -5.93 -9.34
CA ALA A 282 0.20 -5.70 -8.77
C ALA A 282 0.21 -5.47 -7.25
N LYS A 283 -0.94 -5.13 -6.64
CA LYS A 283 -1.08 -4.90 -5.20
C LYS A 283 -1.85 -6.04 -4.49
N VAL A 284 -2.12 -7.14 -5.19
CA VAL A 284 -2.74 -8.35 -4.63
C VAL A 284 -1.66 -9.40 -4.35
N THR A 285 -1.78 -10.16 -3.26
CA THR A 285 -0.86 -11.27 -2.97
C THR A 285 -0.91 -12.34 -4.07
N SER A 286 0.25 -12.81 -4.52
CA SER A 286 0.41 -13.75 -5.63
C SER A 286 0.12 -15.22 -5.27
N ASN A 287 -0.29 -16.06 -6.23
CA ASN A 287 -0.71 -15.69 -7.60
C ASN A 287 -2.04 -14.93 -7.56
N ALA A 288 -2.12 -13.88 -8.35
CA ALA A 288 -3.24 -12.95 -8.33
C ALA A 288 -3.91 -12.83 -9.70
N ILE A 289 -5.25 -12.84 -9.69
CA ILE A 289 -6.10 -12.51 -10.83
C ILE A 289 -7.09 -11.42 -10.44
N VAL A 290 -7.22 -10.41 -11.29
CA VAL A 290 -8.20 -9.34 -11.10
C VAL A 290 -9.05 -9.19 -12.36
N LEU A 291 -10.37 -9.20 -12.16
CA LEU A 291 -11.39 -8.93 -13.18
C LEU A 291 -11.94 -7.52 -12.97
N VAL A 292 -11.91 -6.70 -14.03
CA VAL A 292 -12.44 -5.33 -14.02
C VAL A 292 -13.48 -5.16 -15.12
N LYS A 293 -14.55 -4.43 -14.83
CA LYS A 293 -15.51 -3.98 -15.83
C LYS A 293 -15.96 -2.55 -15.52
N ASN A 294 -15.93 -1.67 -16.53
CA ASN A 294 -16.41 -0.29 -16.45
C ASN A 294 -15.80 0.50 -15.26
N GLY A 295 -14.49 0.34 -15.03
CA GLY A 295 -13.76 0.98 -13.94
C GLY A 295 -14.01 0.37 -12.56
N GLN A 296 -14.64 -0.79 -12.44
CA GLN A 296 -14.89 -1.48 -11.18
C GLN A 296 -14.20 -2.84 -11.18
N ALA A 297 -13.40 -3.14 -10.15
CA ALA A 297 -13.03 -4.52 -9.87
C ALA A 297 -14.30 -5.30 -9.50
N VAL A 298 -14.57 -6.39 -10.21
CA VAL A 298 -15.76 -7.22 -10.00
C VAL A 298 -15.40 -8.59 -9.43
N GLY A 299 -14.14 -9.03 -9.57
CA GLY A 299 -13.65 -10.27 -8.99
C GLY A 299 -12.15 -10.21 -8.73
N ILE A 300 -11.73 -10.60 -7.53
CA ILE A 300 -10.33 -10.60 -7.11
C ILE A 300 -9.99 -11.97 -6.52
N GLY A 301 -9.11 -12.70 -7.20
CA GLY A 301 -8.55 -13.96 -6.74
C GLY A 301 -7.15 -13.72 -6.21
N CYS A 302 -6.97 -13.83 -4.89
CA CYS A 302 -5.71 -13.50 -4.21
C CYS A 302 -5.05 -14.73 -3.56
N GLY A 303 -3.72 -14.75 -3.55
CA GLY A 303 -2.89 -15.58 -2.67
C GLY A 303 -2.90 -17.08 -2.96
N GLN A 304 -3.14 -17.48 -4.21
CA GLN A 304 -3.22 -18.91 -4.56
C GLN A 304 -1.87 -19.47 -5.00
N GLN A 305 -1.58 -20.71 -4.59
CA GLN A 305 -0.37 -21.44 -5.00
C GLN A 305 -0.39 -21.74 -6.51
N ASN A 306 -1.58 -21.94 -7.08
CA ASN A 306 -1.80 -22.12 -8.51
C ASN A 306 -2.66 -20.97 -9.07
N ARG A 307 -2.22 -20.38 -10.17
CA ARG A 307 -2.96 -19.30 -10.84
C ARG A 307 -4.32 -19.72 -11.36
N ARG A 308 -4.50 -20.98 -11.75
CA ARG A 308 -5.80 -21.51 -12.16
C ARG A 308 -6.84 -21.32 -11.04
N ASP A 309 -6.46 -21.58 -9.79
CA ASP A 309 -7.35 -21.40 -8.64
C ASP A 309 -7.62 -19.92 -8.36
N ALA A 310 -6.64 -19.04 -8.57
CA ALA A 310 -6.86 -17.59 -8.50
C ALA A 310 -7.86 -17.12 -9.57
N GLY A 311 -7.75 -17.64 -10.79
CA GLY A 311 -8.69 -17.38 -11.88
C GLY A 311 -10.12 -17.82 -11.55
N HIS A 312 -10.28 -19.06 -11.10
CA HIS A 312 -11.59 -19.59 -10.68
C HIS A 312 -12.21 -18.82 -9.52
N LEU A 313 -11.39 -18.44 -8.53
CA LEU A 313 -11.83 -17.62 -7.41
C LEU A 313 -12.31 -16.24 -7.87
N ALA A 314 -11.53 -15.56 -8.73
CA ALA A 314 -11.90 -14.26 -9.29
C ALA A 314 -13.21 -14.35 -10.09
N ALA A 315 -13.32 -15.34 -10.99
CA ALA A 315 -14.51 -15.56 -11.82
C ALA A 315 -15.75 -15.87 -10.98
N THR A 316 -15.62 -16.72 -9.95
CA THR A 316 -16.70 -17.04 -9.01
C THR A 316 -17.19 -15.79 -8.28
N LYS A 317 -16.26 -14.96 -7.77
CA LYS A 317 -16.60 -13.69 -7.11
C LYS A 317 -17.24 -12.68 -8.08
N ALA A 318 -16.81 -12.68 -9.34
CA ALA A 318 -17.38 -11.80 -10.36
C ALA A 318 -18.85 -12.12 -10.66
N GLU A 319 -19.28 -13.38 -10.50
CA GLU A 319 -20.68 -13.78 -10.68
C GLU A 319 -21.27 -13.29 -12.02
N GLY A 320 -20.46 -13.36 -13.09
CA GLY A 320 -20.84 -12.92 -14.44
C GLY A 320 -20.79 -11.40 -14.70
N ARG A 321 -20.43 -10.58 -13.70
CA ARG A 321 -20.24 -9.11 -13.85
C ARG A 321 -18.99 -8.74 -14.67
N ALA A 322 -18.10 -9.70 -14.92
CA ALA A 322 -16.89 -9.52 -15.73
C ALA A 322 -17.13 -9.54 -17.25
N LYS A 323 -18.37 -9.81 -17.70
CA LYS A 323 -18.69 -9.91 -19.13
C LYS A 323 -18.32 -8.64 -19.89
N GLY A 324 -17.50 -8.79 -20.93
CA GLY A 324 -16.99 -7.68 -21.72
C GLY A 324 -15.91 -6.84 -21.02
N GLY A 325 -15.31 -7.36 -19.94
CA GLY A 325 -14.31 -6.69 -19.11
C GLY A 325 -12.88 -7.17 -19.35
N ALA A 326 -12.00 -6.69 -18.49
CA ALA A 326 -10.58 -7.02 -18.47
C ALA A 326 -10.26 -8.12 -17.44
N TYR A 327 -9.28 -8.95 -17.77
CA TYR A 327 -8.68 -9.96 -16.90
C TYR A 327 -7.18 -9.68 -16.78
N ALA A 328 -6.69 -9.34 -15.59
CA ALA A 328 -5.28 -9.11 -15.33
C ALA A 328 -4.66 -10.26 -14.52
N SER A 329 -3.45 -10.64 -14.90
CA SER A 329 -2.63 -11.63 -14.22
C SER A 329 -1.30 -11.02 -13.81
N ASP A 330 -0.91 -11.13 -12.53
CA ASP A 330 0.36 -10.61 -12.01
C ASP A 330 1.62 -11.21 -12.68
N ALA A 331 1.47 -12.40 -13.28
CA ALA A 331 2.52 -13.15 -13.94
C ALA A 331 2.05 -13.87 -15.21
N PHE A 332 3.00 -14.28 -16.06
CA PHE A 332 2.68 -14.83 -17.38
C PHE A 332 1.96 -16.19 -17.32
N PHE A 333 1.03 -16.50 -18.23
CA PHE A 333 0.40 -17.82 -18.31
C PHE A 333 1.38 -18.87 -18.83
N PRO A 334 1.65 -19.96 -18.07
CA PRO A 334 2.56 -21.01 -18.53
C PRO A 334 1.95 -21.89 -19.63
N PHE A 335 0.62 -21.94 -19.71
CA PHE A 335 -0.14 -22.79 -20.63
C PHE A 335 -1.44 -22.08 -21.06
N PRO A 336 -2.04 -22.46 -22.20
CA PRO A 336 -3.30 -21.87 -22.70
C PRO A 336 -4.49 -21.99 -21.75
N ASP A 337 -4.53 -23.03 -20.90
CA ASP A 337 -5.59 -23.23 -19.90
C ASP A 337 -5.66 -22.12 -18.85
N GLY A 338 -4.61 -21.29 -18.74
CA GLY A 338 -4.62 -20.06 -17.95
C GLY A 338 -5.69 -19.05 -18.42
N LEU A 339 -6.14 -19.14 -19.68
CA LEU A 339 -7.19 -18.30 -20.25
C LEU A 339 -8.60 -18.83 -19.97
N ASP A 340 -8.75 -20.10 -19.55
CA ASP A 340 -10.07 -20.72 -19.36
C ASP A 340 -10.94 -19.89 -18.42
N ALA A 341 -10.37 -19.47 -17.28
CA ALA A 341 -11.08 -18.64 -16.32
C ALA A 341 -11.47 -17.26 -16.87
N ALA A 342 -10.67 -16.69 -17.78
CA ALA A 342 -11.00 -15.42 -18.43
C ALA A 342 -12.19 -15.59 -19.38
N ILE A 343 -12.17 -16.66 -20.18
CA ILE A 343 -13.22 -17.01 -21.14
C ILE A 343 -14.53 -17.34 -20.42
N GLU A 344 -14.48 -18.17 -19.37
CA GLU A 344 -15.64 -18.55 -18.56
C GLU A 344 -16.27 -17.34 -17.85
N ALA A 345 -15.45 -16.39 -17.37
CA ALA A 345 -15.91 -15.14 -16.79
C ALA A 345 -16.53 -14.18 -17.83
N GLY A 346 -16.32 -14.44 -19.12
CA GLY A 346 -16.77 -13.61 -20.23
C GLY A 346 -15.93 -12.35 -20.44
N ALA A 347 -14.68 -12.33 -19.96
CA ALA A 347 -13.75 -11.24 -20.24
C ALA A 347 -13.51 -11.16 -21.76
N THR A 348 -13.27 -9.96 -22.28
CA THR A 348 -12.96 -9.72 -23.69
C THR A 348 -11.52 -9.26 -23.90
N CYS A 349 -10.81 -8.89 -22.84
CA CYS A 349 -9.41 -8.54 -22.91
C CYS A 349 -8.61 -9.07 -21.72
N VAL A 350 -7.33 -9.34 -21.94
CA VAL A 350 -6.41 -9.93 -20.98
C VAL A 350 -5.11 -9.12 -20.96
N ILE A 351 -4.58 -8.84 -19.77
CA ILE A 351 -3.25 -8.26 -19.60
C ILE A 351 -2.37 -9.15 -18.71
N GLN A 352 -1.14 -9.36 -19.16
CA GLN A 352 -0.14 -10.16 -18.46
C GLN A 352 1.28 -9.67 -18.83
N PRO A 353 2.35 -10.15 -18.17
CA PRO A 353 3.71 -9.78 -18.55
C PRO A 353 4.14 -10.30 -19.93
N GLY A 354 3.73 -11.52 -20.29
CA GLY A 354 4.39 -12.29 -21.35
C GLY A 354 5.76 -12.85 -20.91
N GLY A 355 6.51 -13.43 -21.84
CA GLY A 355 7.83 -14.03 -21.62
C GLY A 355 7.81 -15.54 -21.36
N SER A 356 6.70 -16.23 -21.62
CA SER A 356 6.66 -17.69 -21.59
C SER A 356 7.30 -18.26 -22.85
N ILE A 357 8.01 -19.40 -22.73
CA ILE A 357 8.44 -20.19 -23.90
C ILE A 357 7.24 -20.70 -24.74
N ARG A 358 6.01 -20.61 -24.20
CA ARG A 358 4.75 -21.01 -24.84
C ARG A 358 3.83 -19.84 -25.15
N ASP A 359 4.34 -18.61 -25.19
CA ASP A 359 3.49 -17.44 -25.48
C ASP A 359 2.74 -17.58 -26.80
N GLU A 360 3.34 -18.17 -27.84
CA GLU A 360 2.66 -18.40 -29.12
C GLU A 360 1.40 -19.29 -28.98
N GLU A 361 1.44 -20.31 -28.11
CA GLU A 361 0.28 -21.17 -27.84
C GLU A 361 -0.83 -20.40 -27.12
N VAL A 362 -0.45 -19.54 -26.16
CA VAL A 362 -1.38 -18.71 -25.38
C VAL A 362 -2.02 -17.62 -26.25
N ILE A 363 -1.23 -16.97 -27.13
CA ILE A 363 -1.71 -15.98 -28.10
C ILE A 363 -2.68 -16.63 -29.08
N ALA A 364 -2.35 -17.82 -29.61
CA ALA A 364 -3.24 -18.54 -30.52
C ALA A 364 -4.59 -18.89 -29.86
N ALA A 365 -4.57 -19.31 -28.59
CA ALA A 365 -5.80 -19.57 -27.83
C ALA A 365 -6.62 -18.29 -27.58
N ALA A 366 -5.95 -17.18 -27.26
CA ALA A 366 -6.61 -15.88 -27.10
C ALA A 366 -7.27 -15.40 -28.40
N ASN A 367 -6.56 -15.49 -29.54
CA ASN A 367 -7.09 -15.19 -30.87
C ASN A 367 -8.29 -16.07 -31.21
N ALA A 368 -8.21 -17.38 -30.94
CA ALA A 368 -9.32 -18.31 -31.18
C ALA A 368 -10.56 -17.98 -30.32
N ALA A 369 -10.36 -17.44 -29.12
CA ALA A 369 -11.42 -16.96 -28.22
C ALA A 369 -11.89 -15.52 -28.50
N GLY A 370 -11.27 -14.81 -29.46
CA GLY A 370 -11.57 -13.41 -29.76
C GLY A 370 -11.12 -12.40 -28.68
N LEU A 371 -10.21 -12.81 -27.80
CA LEU A 371 -9.66 -11.97 -26.73
C LEU A 371 -8.61 -11.01 -27.29
N ALA A 372 -8.63 -9.76 -26.82
CA ALA A 372 -7.51 -8.85 -26.98
C ALA A 372 -6.50 -9.14 -25.86
N MET A 373 -5.23 -9.37 -26.18
CA MET A 373 -4.18 -9.68 -25.21
C MET A 373 -3.09 -8.61 -25.24
N VAL A 374 -2.71 -8.15 -24.06
CA VAL A 374 -1.66 -7.14 -23.87
C VAL A 374 -0.52 -7.71 -23.03
N PHE A 375 0.71 -7.54 -23.50
CA PHE A 375 1.95 -7.87 -22.80
C PHE A 375 2.61 -6.61 -22.25
N THR A 376 2.93 -6.60 -20.96
CA THR A 376 3.57 -5.46 -20.28
C THR A 376 5.09 -5.59 -20.19
N SER A 377 5.63 -6.81 -20.34
CA SER A 377 7.03 -7.16 -20.05
C SER A 377 7.45 -6.96 -18.58
N GLU A 378 6.51 -6.68 -17.68
CA GLU A 378 6.75 -6.44 -16.25
C GLU A 378 5.95 -7.41 -15.42
N ARG A 379 6.56 -8.04 -14.40
CA ARG A 379 5.90 -8.99 -13.51
C ARG A 379 5.85 -8.42 -12.09
N HIS A 380 4.66 -8.41 -11.49
CA HIS A 380 4.43 -7.85 -10.16
C HIS A 380 4.08 -8.91 -9.12
N PHE A 381 5.02 -9.82 -8.82
CA PHE A 381 4.81 -10.76 -7.72
C PHE A 381 4.85 -10.07 -6.36
N ARG A 382 3.92 -10.45 -5.48
CA ARG A 382 3.79 -9.93 -4.13
C ARG A 382 3.51 -11.06 -3.15
N HIS A 383 4.32 -11.16 -2.10
CA HIS A 383 4.22 -12.20 -1.07
C HIS A 383 4.19 -11.60 0.33
#